data_AF-A0AAI9EUR0-F1
#
_entry.id   AF-A0AAI9EUR0-F1
#
_cell.length_a   1.000
_cell.length_b   1.000
_cell.length_c   1.000
_cell.angle_alpha   90.00
_cell.angle_beta   90.00
_cell.angle_gamma   90.00
#
_symmetry.space_group_name_H-M   'P 1'
#
loop_
_entity.id
_entity.type
_entity.pdbx_description
1 polymer ?
#
loop_
_entity_poly.entity_id
_entity_poly.type
_entity_poly.pdbx_seq_one_letter_code
_entity_poly.pdbx_strand_id
1 'polypeptide(L)'
;MYYVKLLKDKSSYTQLYNKMLSAIPPSVSLSKTTFGLTGDIGYFIVLSIIEDYDTNTLACLNYIKSVLTELEKTDFASVSNKSDYINGLLPLINTLVRYYRRGIEKERVLRLVLSLGDTLYNDVSERDNSNFGYSFGHGLSGVIFTLKNIYKVTRLKKYKELILQLVPREKIKIHSLKWCSGEFGTLVNHPQSVPEGIVASLDNDTFCHGSMAIINFYIDYMKEMDTSMELESLLCSVVMNKSKEGEYRIVQTSNFPDFSLYTGVTGIAYTFLRYIALNQNDKKIVIPSLLEI
;
A
#
# COMPACT_ATOMS: atom_id res chain seq x y z
N MET A 1 1.17 -14.91 2.56
CA MET A 1 1.84 -16.23 2.39
C MET A 1 3.07 -16.18 1.50
N TYR A 2 3.03 -15.52 0.34
CA TYR A 2 4.20 -15.37 -0.56
C TYR A 2 5.52 -15.04 0.18
N TYR A 3 5.55 -13.97 0.97
CA TYR A 3 6.77 -13.58 1.70
C TYR A 3 7.20 -14.54 2.81
N VAL A 4 6.24 -15.25 3.43
CA VAL A 4 6.56 -16.30 4.41
C VAL A 4 7.28 -17.45 3.72
N LYS A 5 6.79 -17.89 2.55
CA LYS A 5 7.44 -18.91 1.70
C LYS A 5 8.87 -18.50 1.32
N LEU A 6 9.08 -17.23 0.91
CA LEU A 6 10.41 -16.76 0.52
C LEU A 6 11.41 -16.79 1.68
N LEU A 7 10.97 -16.40 2.87
CA LEU A 7 11.84 -16.31 4.06
C LEU A 7 12.02 -17.65 4.78
N LYS A 8 11.06 -18.57 4.66
CA LYS A 8 11.05 -19.86 5.34
C LYS A 8 10.90 -21.00 4.34
N ASP A 9 11.94 -21.83 4.26
CA ASP A 9 11.93 -23.04 3.45
C ASP A 9 11.13 -24.16 4.14
N LYS A 10 9.81 -24.10 4.01
CA LYS A 10 8.89 -25.16 4.45
C LYS A 10 7.85 -25.44 3.37
N SER A 11 7.75 -26.71 2.99
CA SER A 11 6.81 -27.20 1.97
C SER A 11 5.35 -26.80 2.25
N SER A 12 4.94 -26.74 3.52
CA SER A 12 3.60 -26.35 3.93
C SER A 12 3.23 -24.92 3.51
N TYR A 13 4.18 -23.98 3.53
CA TYR A 13 3.92 -22.60 3.09
C TYR A 13 3.83 -22.50 1.57
N THR A 14 4.64 -23.27 0.84
CA THR A 14 4.54 -23.39 -0.62
C THR A 14 3.19 -23.99 -1.04
N GLN A 15 2.75 -25.05 -0.38
CA GLN A 15 1.45 -25.69 -0.64
C GLN A 15 0.30 -24.71 -0.37
N LEU A 16 0.31 -24.03 0.77
CA LEU A 16 -0.72 -23.04 1.09
C LEU A 16 -0.73 -21.87 0.10
N TYR A 17 0.45 -21.36 -0.28
CA TYR A 17 0.59 -20.32 -1.30
C TYR A 17 -0.02 -20.74 -2.63
N ASN A 18 0.34 -21.92 -3.13
CA ASN A 18 -0.19 -22.43 -4.41
C ASN A 18 -1.70 -22.69 -4.34
N LYS A 19 -2.21 -23.17 -3.19
CA LYS A 19 -3.65 -23.30 -2.95
C LYS A 19 -4.37 -21.96 -3.02
N MET A 20 -3.80 -20.90 -2.42
CA MET A 20 -4.36 -19.55 -2.49
C MET A 20 -4.39 -19.00 -3.92
N LEU A 21 -3.31 -19.18 -4.70
CA LEU A 21 -3.28 -18.75 -6.09
C LEU A 21 -4.27 -19.53 -6.97
N SER A 22 -4.39 -20.84 -6.77
CA SER A 22 -5.36 -21.67 -7.51
C SER A 22 -6.82 -21.32 -7.23
N ALA A 23 -7.09 -20.62 -6.12
CA ALA A 23 -8.42 -20.15 -5.75
C ALA A 23 -8.78 -18.80 -6.39
N ILE A 24 -7.84 -18.14 -7.07
CA ILE A 24 -8.12 -16.92 -7.84
C ILE A 24 -9.03 -17.30 -9.01
N PRO A 25 -10.18 -16.63 -9.18
CA PRO A 25 -11.10 -16.94 -10.27
C PRO A 25 -10.43 -16.68 -11.63
N PRO A 26 -10.81 -17.37 -12.71
CA PRO A 26 -10.20 -17.20 -14.03
C PRO A 26 -10.50 -15.82 -14.65
N SER A 27 -11.57 -15.16 -14.21
CA SER A 27 -12.01 -13.85 -14.67
C SER A 27 -12.71 -13.08 -13.54
N VAL A 28 -12.82 -11.76 -13.68
CA VAL A 28 -13.57 -10.90 -12.76
C VAL A 28 -14.62 -10.11 -13.54
N SER A 29 -15.74 -9.80 -12.89
CA SER A 29 -16.65 -8.74 -13.32
C SER A 29 -16.46 -7.57 -12.36
N LEU A 30 -15.96 -6.44 -12.84
CA LEU A 30 -15.68 -5.29 -12.00
C LEU A 30 -16.98 -4.54 -11.68
N SER A 31 -17.26 -4.29 -10.41
CA SER A 31 -18.23 -3.26 -10.02
C SER A 31 -17.72 -1.91 -10.52
N LYS A 32 -18.55 -1.19 -11.28
CA LYS A 32 -18.14 0.05 -11.98
C LYS A 32 -17.88 1.23 -11.04
N THR A 33 -17.88 1.03 -9.72
CA THR A 33 -17.99 2.11 -8.73
C THR A 33 -16.82 2.16 -7.74
N THR A 34 -16.10 1.07 -7.49
CA THR A 34 -15.06 1.04 -6.44
C THR A 34 -13.83 0.27 -6.90
N PHE A 35 -12.72 0.99 -7.09
CA PHE A 35 -11.45 0.46 -7.59
C PHE A 35 -10.32 0.58 -6.56
N GLY A 36 -10.68 0.83 -5.29
CA GLY A 36 -9.72 0.94 -4.20
C GLY A 36 -9.41 -0.42 -3.54
N LEU A 37 -8.77 -0.36 -2.36
CA LEU A 37 -8.45 -1.52 -1.52
C LEU A 37 -9.68 -2.31 -1.06
N THR A 38 -10.85 -1.68 -1.07
CA THR A 38 -12.14 -2.28 -0.70
C THR A 38 -12.92 -2.85 -1.90
N GLY A 39 -12.41 -2.70 -3.12
CA GLY A 39 -13.09 -3.10 -4.35
C GLY A 39 -12.71 -4.49 -4.89
N ASP A 40 -13.24 -4.82 -6.08
CA ASP A 40 -13.10 -6.14 -6.71
C ASP A 40 -11.70 -6.45 -7.24
N ILE A 41 -10.77 -5.50 -7.16
CA ILE A 41 -9.43 -5.61 -7.71
C ILE A 41 -8.40 -6.16 -6.71
N GLY A 42 -8.81 -6.64 -5.53
CA GLY A 42 -7.90 -7.12 -4.48
C GLY A 42 -6.84 -8.13 -4.96
N TYR A 43 -7.24 -9.16 -5.72
CA TYR A 43 -6.29 -10.10 -6.32
C TYR A 43 -5.39 -9.42 -7.36
N PHE A 44 -5.91 -8.48 -8.15
CA PHE A 44 -5.12 -7.75 -9.14
C PHE A 44 -4.04 -6.88 -8.48
N ILE A 45 -4.33 -6.27 -7.34
CA ILE A 45 -3.34 -5.56 -6.51
C ILE A 45 -2.28 -6.54 -6.01
N VAL A 46 -2.68 -7.64 -5.36
CA VAL A 46 -1.75 -8.64 -4.78
C VAL A 46 -0.84 -9.24 -5.85
N LEU A 47 -1.37 -9.60 -7.02
CA LEU A 47 -0.59 -10.19 -8.12
C LEU A 47 0.46 -9.22 -8.68
N SER A 48 0.29 -7.90 -8.52
CA SER A 48 1.28 -6.90 -8.93
C SER A 48 2.50 -6.85 -8.00
N ILE A 49 2.33 -7.30 -6.75
CA ILE A 49 3.31 -7.26 -5.67
C ILE A 49 4.16 -8.54 -5.62
N ILE A 50 3.57 -9.70 -5.91
CA ILE A 50 4.31 -10.97 -5.90
C ILE A 50 5.09 -11.15 -7.22
N GLU A 51 6.34 -11.58 -7.12
CA GLU A 51 7.26 -11.64 -8.27
C GLU A 51 7.19 -12.98 -9.00
N ASP A 52 6.93 -14.07 -8.27
CA ASP A 52 6.86 -15.44 -8.79
C ASP A 52 5.52 -16.11 -8.45
N TYR A 53 4.75 -16.49 -9.47
CA TYR A 53 3.46 -17.17 -9.37
C TYR A 53 3.58 -18.71 -9.27
N ASP A 54 4.80 -19.25 -9.27
CA ASP A 54 5.09 -20.67 -9.20
C ASP A 54 4.34 -21.43 -10.32
N THR A 55 3.81 -22.61 -10.03
CA THR A 55 2.99 -23.42 -10.96
C THR A 55 1.72 -22.73 -11.46
N ASN A 56 1.31 -21.58 -10.90
CA ASN A 56 0.08 -20.88 -11.26
C ASN A 56 0.30 -19.73 -12.26
N THR A 57 1.51 -19.57 -12.81
CA THR A 57 1.89 -18.45 -13.69
C THR A 57 0.90 -18.18 -14.82
N LEU A 58 0.51 -19.20 -15.58
CA LEU A 58 -0.43 -19.02 -16.70
C LEU A 58 -1.82 -18.55 -16.22
N ALA A 59 -2.32 -19.15 -15.14
CA ALA A 59 -3.63 -18.79 -14.58
C ALA A 59 -3.65 -17.34 -14.07
N CYS A 60 -2.62 -16.92 -13.32
CA CYS A 60 -2.49 -15.55 -12.83
C CYS A 60 -2.37 -14.53 -13.98
N LEU A 61 -1.58 -14.84 -15.02
CA LEU A 61 -1.48 -13.96 -16.19
C LEU A 61 -2.79 -13.85 -16.97
N ASN A 62 -3.55 -14.94 -17.09
CA ASN A 62 -4.88 -14.90 -17.72
C ASN A 62 -5.86 -14.05 -16.91
N TYR A 63 -5.87 -14.17 -15.58
CA TYR A 63 -6.65 -13.31 -14.71
C TYR A 63 -6.29 -11.84 -14.89
N ILE A 64 -4.99 -11.49 -14.87
CA ILE A 64 -4.50 -10.13 -15.12
C ILE A 64 -5.03 -9.59 -16.46
N LYS A 65 -4.93 -10.37 -17.54
CA LYS A 65 -5.46 -9.99 -18.85
C LYS A 65 -6.97 -9.79 -18.85
N SER A 66 -7.72 -10.62 -18.12
CA SER A 66 -9.17 -10.47 -17.96
C SER A 66 -9.50 -9.14 -17.27
N VAL A 67 -8.81 -8.81 -16.17
CA VAL A 67 -9.02 -7.54 -15.45
C VAL A 67 -8.72 -6.35 -16.36
N LEU A 68 -7.59 -6.36 -17.07
CA LEU A 68 -7.23 -5.28 -18.01
C LEU A 68 -8.29 -5.07 -19.09
N THR A 69 -8.87 -6.16 -19.59
CA THR A 69 -9.93 -6.11 -20.60
C THR A 69 -11.20 -5.45 -20.08
N GLU A 70 -11.56 -5.66 -18.81
CA GLU A 70 -12.70 -4.98 -18.18
C GLU A 70 -12.39 -3.51 -17.87
N LEU A 71 -11.17 -3.20 -17.44
CA LEU A 71 -10.72 -1.82 -17.22
C LEU A 71 -10.75 -1.00 -18.51
N GLU A 72 -10.34 -1.57 -19.64
CA GLU A 72 -10.38 -0.93 -20.96
C GLU A 72 -11.81 -0.58 -21.43
N LYS A 73 -12.84 -1.24 -20.87
CA LYS A 73 -14.26 -0.97 -21.16
C LYS A 73 -14.91 -0.03 -20.14
N THR A 74 -14.19 0.35 -19.08
CA THR A 74 -14.74 1.10 -17.95
C THR A 74 -14.67 2.60 -18.22
N ASP A 75 -15.77 3.31 -17.98
CA ASP A 75 -15.78 4.78 -17.96
C ASP A 75 -15.38 5.30 -16.57
N PHE A 76 -14.10 5.66 -16.43
CA PHE A 76 -13.56 6.17 -15.17
C PHE A 76 -14.02 7.58 -14.81
N ALA A 77 -14.62 8.34 -15.73
CA ALA A 77 -15.17 9.67 -15.43
C ALA A 77 -16.33 9.57 -14.42
N SER A 78 -17.06 8.45 -14.42
CA SER A 78 -18.20 8.19 -13.54
C SER A 78 -17.82 7.76 -12.11
N VAL A 79 -16.56 7.39 -11.86
CA VAL A 79 -16.12 6.90 -10.55
C VAL A 79 -16.18 8.02 -9.51
N SER A 80 -16.85 7.76 -8.39
CA SER A 80 -16.85 8.67 -7.23
C SER A 80 -15.52 8.56 -6.46
N ASN A 81 -15.11 9.64 -5.80
CA ASN A 81 -13.89 9.66 -4.97
C ASN A 81 -12.62 9.23 -5.72
N LYS A 82 -12.42 9.69 -6.96
CA LYS A 82 -11.30 9.29 -7.84
C LYS A 82 -9.93 9.43 -7.18
N SER A 83 -9.77 10.47 -6.38
CA SER A 83 -8.56 10.87 -5.66
C SER A 83 -8.41 10.22 -4.27
N ASP A 84 -9.12 9.12 -4.01
CA ASP A 84 -9.04 8.34 -2.76
C ASP A 84 -8.20 7.06 -2.93
N TYR A 85 -7.38 6.75 -1.93
CA TYR A 85 -6.51 5.57 -1.90
C TYR A 85 -7.18 4.33 -1.29
N ILE A 86 -8.29 4.45 -0.59
CA ILE A 86 -8.97 3.29 0.00
C ILE A 86 -10.11 2.82 -0.91
N ASN A 87 -10.84 3.74 -1.52
CA ASN A 87 -12.04 3.46 -2.30
C ASN A 87 -11.94 3.89 -3.78
N GLY A 88 -11.00 4.80 -4.09
CA GLY A 88 -10.89 5.46 -5.38
C GLY A 88 -9.96 4.78 -6.39
N LEU A 89 -9.41 5.57 -7.30
CA LEU A 89 -8.58 5.08 -8.42
C LEU A 89 -7.10 4.95 -8.07
N LEU A 90 -6.64 5.54 -6.95
CA LEU A 90 -5.21 5.63 -6.67
C LEU A 90 -4.53 4.24 -6.53
N PRO A 91 -5.10 3.23 -5.85
CA PRO A 91 -4.47 1.91 -5.73
C PRO A 91 -4.39 1.20 -7.08
N LEU A 92 -5.43 1.35 -7.91
CA LEU A 92 -5.46 0.81 -9.26
C LEU A 92 -4.34 1.41 -10.11
N ILE A 93 -4.16 2.73 -10.08
CA ILE A 93 -3.09 3.41 -10.83
C ILE A 93 -1.73 2.91 -10.37
N ASN A 94 -1.47 2.85 -9.06
CA ASN A 94 -0.18 2.37 -8.54
C ASN A 94 0.07 0.90 -8.88
N THR A 95 -0.98 0.08 -8.90
CA THR A 95 -0.94 -1.32 -9.33
C THR A 95 -0.57 -1.45 -10.81
N LEU A 96 -1.17 -0.64 -11.68
CA LEU A 96 -0.80 -0.59 -13.10
C LEU A 96 0.64 -0.11 -13.29
N VAL A 97 1.09 0.90 -12.54
CA VAL A 97 2.49 1.34 -12.56
C VAL A 97 3.44 0.19 -12.18
N ARG A 98 3.09 -0.64 -11.19
CA ARG A 98 3.88 -1.85 -10.84
C ARG A 98 3.94 -2.84 -12.00
N TYR A 99 2.81 -3.15 -12.63
CA TYR A 99 2.79 -4.03 -13.80
C TYR A 99 3.65 -3.50 -14.95
N TYR A 100 3.59 -2.20 -15.23
CA TYR A 100 4.41 -1.55 -16.25
C TYR A 100 5.90 -1.72 -15.96
N ARG A 101 6.33 -1.46 -14.72
CA ARG A 101 7.74 -1.63 -14.28
C ARG A 101 8.21 -3.08 -14.43
N ARG A 102 7.31 -4.05 -14.24
CA ARG A 102 7.57 -5.49 -14.42
C ARG A 102 7.49 -5.96 -15.87
N GLY A 103 7.09 -5.11 -16.80
CA GLY A 103 6.93 -5.47 -18.21
C GLY A 103 5.70 -6.34 -18.52
N ILE A 104 4.77 -6.51 -17.57
CA ILE A 104 3.54 -7.28 -17.77
C ILE A 104 2.56 -6.43 -18.58
N GLU A 105 2.12 -6.92 -19.74
CA GLU A 105 1.14 -6.26 -20.61
C GLU A 105 1.51 -4.78 -20.90
N LYS A 106 2.82 -4.53 -21.06
CA LYS A 106 3.45 -3.20 -20.96
C LYS A 106 2.71 -2.08 -21.68
N GLU A 107 2.33 -2.30 -22.94
CA GLU A 107 1.65 -1.28 -23.75
C GLU A 107 0.22 -1.00 -23.28
N ARG A 108 -0.56 -2.04 -23.00
CA ARG A 108 -1.94 -1.91 -22.49
C ARG A 108 -1.96 -1.21 -21.14
N VAL A 109 -1.09 -1.64 -20.25
CA VAL A 109 -0.93 -1.06 -18.92
C VAL A 109 -0.51 0.40 -19.01
N LEU A 110 0.44 0.76 -19.87
CA LEU A 110 0.85 2.17 -20.04
C LEU A 110 -0.31 3.04 -20.54
N ARG A 111 -1.12 2.55 -21.49
CA ARG A 111 -2.31 3.28 -21.95
C ARG A 111 -3.31 3.53 -20.82
N LEU A 112 -3.57 2.52 -19.99
CA LEU A 112 -4.45 2.67 -18.82
C LEU A 112 -3.86 3.64 -17.78
N VAL A 113 -2.54 3.57 -17.50
CA VAL A 113 -1.86 4.52 -16.60
C VAL A 113 -2.03 5.97 -17.08
N LEU A 114 -1.88 6.22 -18.37
CA LEU A 114 -2.06 7.55 -18.95
C LEU A 114 -3.52 8.01 -18.89
N SER A 115 -4.48 7.15 -19.26
CA SER A 115 -5.90 7.46 -19.23
C SER A 115 -6.42 7.76 -17.82
N LEU A 116 -6.11 6.90 -16.85
CA LEU A 116 -6.46 7.10 -15.44
C LEU A 116 -5.71 8.28 -14.82
N GLY A 117 -4.43 8.46 -15.20
CA GLY A 117 -3.63 9.60 -14.78
C GLY A 117 -4.22 10.93 -15.24
N ASP A 118 -4.78 10.98 -16.44
CA ASP A 118 -5.45 12.17 -16.97
C ASP A 118 -6.79 12.42 -16.30
N THR A 119 -7.52 11.35 -16.00
CA THR A 119 -8.76 11.43 -15.21
C THR A 119 -8.48 11.98 -13.81
N LEU A 120 -7.44 11.49 -13.13
CA LEU A 120 -7.00 11.99 -11.83
C LEU A 120 -6.50 13.44 -11.91
N TYR A 121 -5.72 13.78 -12.94
CA TYR A 121 -5.22 15.14 -13.15
C TYR A 121 -6.37 16.13 -13.23
N ASN A 122 -7.37 15.87 -14.08
CA ASN A 122 -8.52 16.75 -14.26
C ASN A 122 -9.33 16.89 -12.96
N ASP A 123 -9.61 15.78 -12.27
CA ASP A 123 -10.32 15.76 -10.97
C ASP A 123 -9.65 16.68 -9.93
N VAL A 124 -8.32 16.65 -9.89
CA VAL A 124 -7.55 17.33 -8.85
C VAL A 124 -7.19 18.77 -9.24
N SER A 125 -6.95 19.05 -10.52
CA SER A 125 -6.58 20.40 -10.98
C SER A 125 -7.75 21.38 -11.01
N GLU A 126 -8.97 20.88 -11.20
CA GLU A 126 -10.16 21.72 -11.33
C GLU A 126 -10.87 22.01 -10.00
N ARG A 127 -10.58 21.22 -8.96
CA ARG A 127 -11.21 21.36 -7.64
C ARG A 127 -10.48 22.34 -6.73
N ASP A 128 -11.23 22.98 -5.83
CA ASP A 128 -10.64 23.69 -4.69
C ASP A 128 -10.07 22.67 -3.69
N ASN A 129 -8.74 22.66 -3.56
CA ASN A 129 -8.01 21.77 -2.67
C ASN A 129 -7.75 22.37 -1.28
N SER A 130 -8.15 23.63 -1.03
CA SER A 130 -7.84 24.35 0.21
C SER A 130 -8.39 23.67 1.47
N ASN A 131 -9.53 22.99 1.35
CA ASN A 131 -10.20 22.27 2.44
C ASN A 131 -9.92 20.76 2.44
N PHE A 132 -9.07 20.26 1.53
CA PHE A 132 -8.77 18.83 1.45
C PHE A 132 -7.65 18.48 2.43
N GLY A 133 -7.90 17.50 3.31
CA GLY A 133 -6.89 17.03 4.25
C GLY A 133 -5.67 16.42 3.55
N TYR A 134 -4.54 16.39 4.24
CA TYR A 134 -3.27 15.87 3.72
C TYR A 134 -2.98 14.42 4.11
N SER A 135 -3.98 13.65 4.56
CA SER A 135 -3.80 12.23 4.85
C SER A 135 -3.50 11.41 3.59
N PHE A 136 -3.08 10.14 3.77
CA PHE A 136 -2.75 9.29 2.62
C PHE A 136 -3.99 8.62 2.02
N GLY A 137 -4.81 8.00 2.87
CA GLY A 137 -5.99 7.24 2.44
C GLY A 137 -7.04 8.08 1.73
N HIS A 138 -7.40 9.21 2.33
CA HIS A 138 -8.51 10.06 1.88
C HIS A 138 -8.06 11.48 1.50
N GLY A 139 -6.75 11.74 1.45
CA GLY A 139 -6.17 13.08 1.38
C GLY A 139 -5.20 13.30 0.23
N LEU A 140 -4.63 14.51 0.15
CA LEU A 140 -3.72 14.90 -0.92
C LEU A 140 -2.41 14.11 -0.93
N SER A 141 -1.97 13.53 0.19
CA SER A 141 -0.72 12.76 0.23
C SER A 141 -0.80 11.53 -0.68
N GLY A 142 -1.92 10.79 -0.69
CA GLY A 142 -2.12 9.66 -1.60
C GLY A 142 -2.12 10.08 -3.07
N VAL A 143 -2.73 11.24 -3.38
CA VAL A 143 -2.74 11.83 -4.72
C VAL A 143 -1.32 12.17 -5.18
N ILE A 144 -0.58 12.91 -4.35
CA ILE A 144 0.81 13.32 -4.64
C ILE A 144 1.69 12.08 -4.87
N PHE A 145 1.57 11.07 -4.01
CA PHE A 145 2.30 9.82 -4.14
C PHE A 145 2.02 9.14 -5.49
N THR A 146 0.74 9.05 -5.85
CA THR A 146 0.31 8.43 -7.12
C THR A 146 0.81 9.22 -8.33
N LEU A 147 0.67 10.54 -8.33
CA LEU A 147 1.21 11.40 -9.40
C LEU A 147 2.73 11.26 -9.54
N LYS A 148 3.48 11.17 -8.43
CA LYS A 148 4.93 10.91 -8.45
C LYS A 148 5.23 9.58 -9.14
N ASN A 149 4.44 8.54 -8.87
CA ASN A 149 4.61 7.22 -9.51
C ASN A 149 4.29 7.22 -11.00
N ILE A 150 3.24 7.93 -11.43
CA ILE A 150 2.95 8.13 -12.85
C ILE A 150 4.10 8.90 -13.51
N TYR A 151 4.55 10.01 -12.93
CA TYR A 151 5.65 10.81 -13.46
C TYR A 151 6.94 10.01 -13.61
N LYS A 152 7.28 9.13 -12.65
CA LYS A 152 8.46 8.26 -12.73
C LYS A 152 8.48 7.40 -13.99
N VAL A 153 7.32 6.95 -14.48
CA VAL A 153 7.22 6.05 -15.63
C VAL A 153 6.87 6.75 -16.96
N THR A 154 6.22 7.92 -16.92
CA THR A 154 5.81 8.66 -18.13
C THR A 154 6.68 9.88 -18.44
N ARG A 155 7.31 10.48 -17.41
CA ARG A 155 8.06 11.74 -17.48
C ARG A 155 7.28 12.95 -18.02
N LEU A 156 5.94 12.88 -18.03
CA LEU A 156 5.10 13.98 -18.50
C LEU A 156 5.10 15.16 -17.51
N LYS A 157 5.40 16.36 -18.02
CA LYS A 157 5.58 17.58 -17.19
C LYS A 157 4.34 17.98 -16.40
N LYS A 158 3.14 17.80 -16.97
CA LYS A 158 1.86 18.16 -16.31
C LYS A 158 1.71 17.53 -14.91
N TYR A 159 2.11 16.27 -14.75
CA TYR A 159 2.05 15.62 -13.44
C TYR A 159 3.08 16.20 -12.47
N LYS A 160 4.29 16.54 -12.95
CA LYS A 160 5.32 17.19 -12.13
C LYS A 160 4.84 18.57 -11.64
N GLU A 161 4.25 19.36 -12.52
CA GLU A 161 3.74 20.69 -12.21
C GLU A 161 2.60 20.62 -11.19
N LEU A 162 1.64 19.70 -11.38
CA LEU A 162 0.56 19.49 -10.42
C LEU A 162 1.09 19.02 -9.05
N ILE A 163 2.07 18.12 -9.01
CA ILE A 163 2.73 17.71 -7.74
C ILE A 163 3.28 18.93 -6.99
N LEU A 164 3.96 19.84 -7.68
CA LEU A 164 4.54 21.03 -7.05
C LEU A 164 3.48 21.99 -6.50
N GLN A 165 2.29 22.03 -7.10
CA GLN A 165 1.16 22.84 -6.61
C GLN A 165 0.49 22.23 -5.37
N LEU A 166 0.45 20.90 -5.29
CA LEU A 166 -0.22 20.17 -4.22
C LEU A 166 0.65 19.96 -2.98
N VAL A 167 1.98 20.05 -3.11
CA VAL A 167 2.88 19.91 -1.96
C VAL A 167 2.60 21.02 -0.93
N PRO A 168 2.45 20.66 0.36
CA PRO A 168 2.19 21.65 1.39
C PRO A 168 3.35 22.66 1.49
N ARG A 169 3.01 23.94 1.61
CA ARG A 169 4.01 25.03 1.73
C ARG A 169 4.71 25.04 3.08
N GLU A 170 4.03 24.55 4.10
CA GLU A 170 4.54 24.45 5.46
C GLU A 170 4.65 23.00 5.89
N LYS A 171 5.56 22.74 6.82
CA LYS A 171 5.75 21.42 7.41
C LYS A 171 4.51 21.04 8.24
N ILE A 172 3.85 19.95 7.87
CA ILE A 172 2.68 19.46 8.58
C ILE A 172 3.11 18.86 9.93
N LYS A 173 2.53 19.36 11.01
CA LYS A 173 2.75 18.81 12.36
C LYS A 173 1.94 17.53 12.54
N ILE A 174 2.58 16.49 13.04
CA ILE A 174 1.94 15.20 13.28
C ILE A 174 1.29 15.23 14.67
N HIS A 175 -0.03 15.05 14.71
CA HIS A 175 -0.80 14.93 15.97
C HIS A 175 -1.53 13.59 16.07
N SER A 176 -1.83 12.95 14.93
CA SER A 176 -2.49 11.65 14.84
C SER A 176 -1.69 10.66 14.02
N LEU A 177 -1.69 9.38 14.45
CA LEU A 177 -1.04 8.26 13.76
C LEU A 177 -1.89 7.62 12.67
N LYS A 178 -3.10 8.13 12.41
CA LYS A 178 -3.96 7.58 11.38
C LYS A 178 -3.33 7.81 10.01
N TRP A 179 -2.89 6.76 9.35
CA TRP A 179 -2.36 6.81 7.99
C TRP A 179 -3.45 7.23 6.98
N CYS A 180 -4.65 6.66 7.12
CA CYS A 180 -5.75 6.88 6.18
C CYS A 180 -6.33 8.30 6.23
N SER A 181 -6.50 8.86 7.43
CA SER A 181 -7.26 10.09 7.66
C SER A 181 -6.54 11.14 8.51
N GLY A 182 -5.33 10.86 9.00
CA GLY A 182 -4.55 11.75 9.85
C GLY A 182 -3.26 12.23 9.19
N GLU A 183 -2.50 13.02 9.93
CA GLU A 183 -1.29 13.67 9.44
C GLU A 183 -0.14 12.70 9.22
N PHE A 184 -0.13 11.54 9.89
CA PHE A 184 0.89 10.50 9.67
C PHE A 184 0.99 10.07 8.20
N GLY A 185 -0.13 10.06 7.46
CA GLY A 185 -0.13 9.76 6.03
C GLY A 185 0.70 10.74 5.17
N THR A 186 1.05 11.92 5.69
CA THR A 186 1.90 12.90 4.99
C THR A 186 3.35 12.46 4.90
N LEU A 187 3.80 11.62 5.84
CA LEU A 187 5.19 11.22 5.98
C LEU A 187 5.71 10.45 4.76
N VAL A 188 4.82 9.79 4.01
CA VAL A 188 5.15 9.12 2.74
C VAL A 188 5.72 10.09 1.70
N ASN A 189 5.29 11.36 1.75
CA ASN A 189 5.77 12.39 0.85
C ASN A 189 6.74 13.37 1.51
N HIS A 190 6.68 13.51 2.83
CA HIS A 190 7.43 14.47 3.62
C HIS A 190 7.98 13.81 4.90
N PRO A 191 9.05 13.00 4.78
CA PRO A 191 9.60 12.26 5.90
C PRO A 191 10.10 13.20 7.01
N GLN A 192 9.76 12.88 8.25
CA GLN A 192 10.20 13.57 9.47
C GLN A 192 10.01 12.65 10.67
N SER A 193 10.77 12.88 11.74
CA SER A 193 10.64 12.08 12.96
C SER A 193 9.24 12.18 13.56
N VAL A 194 8.73 11.06 14.05
CA VAL A 194 7.45 11.00 14.76
C VAL A 194 7.66 11.55 16.18
N PRO A 195 6.80 12.46 16.67
CA PRO A 195 6.91 13.00 18.01
C PRO A 195 6.89 11.91 19.11
N GLU A 196 7.79 12.00 20.09
CA GLU A 196 7.90 11.02 21.18
C GLU A 196 6.60 10.85 21.97
N GLY A 197 5.85 11.94 22.20
CA GLY A 197 4.56 11.87 22.91
C GLY A 197 3.50 11.04 22.17
N ILE A 198 3.57 10.99 20.84
CA ILE A 198 2.72 10.12 20.03
C ILE A 198 3.17 8.66 20.15
N VAL A 199 4.47 8.41 20.12
CA VAL A 199 5.03 7.06 20.33
C VAL A 199 4.66 6.53 21.72
N ALA A 200 4.75 7.38 22.75
CA ALA A 200 4.45 7.01 24.14
C ALA A 200 2.95 6.72 24.40
N SER A 201 2.06 7.19 23.53
CA SER A 201 0.59 7.01 23.67
C SER A 201 0.02 5.89 22.81
N LEU A 202 0.87 5.07 22.17
CA LEU A 202 0.45 3.94 21.34
C LEU A 202 -0.33 2.88 22.13
N ASP A 203 -1.58 2.67 21.74
CA ASP A 203 -2.49 1.67 22.28
C ASP A 203 -2.97 0.65 21.23
N ASN A 204 -2.40 0.71 20.02
CA ASN A 204 -2.79 -0.09 18.87
C ASN A 204 -1.55 -0.55 18.09
N ASP A 205 -1.52 -1.81 17.68
CA ASP A 205 -0.39 -2.42 16.96
C ASP A 205 -0.61 -2.50 15.44
N THR A 206 -1.73 -2.02 14.91
CA THR A 206 -2.06 -2.18 13.49
C THR A 206 -1.26 -1.25 12.58
N PHE A 207 -1.28 -1.51 11.27
CA PHE A 207 -0.61 -0.65 10.30
C PHE A 207 -1.39 0.65 10.03
N CYS A 208 -2.72 0.60 10.00
CA CYS A 208 -3.53 1.76 9.62
C CYS A 208 -3.39 2.95 10.60
N HIS A 209 -3.18 2.66 11.88
CA HIS A 209 -3.18 3.68 12.94
C HIS A 209 -2.47 3.24 14.23
N GLY A 210 -1.50 2.34 14.14
CA GLY A 210 -0.79 1.79 15.30
C GLY A 210 0.73 1.72 15.12
N SER A 211 1.39 0.99 16.01
CA SER A 211 2.84 0.82 16.06
C SER A 211 3.44 0.40 14.72
N MET A 212 2.76 -0.49 13.98
CA MET A 212 3.26 -0.97 12.69
C MET A 212 3.27 0.12 11.61
N ALA A 213 2.47 1.18 11.73
CA ALA A 213 2.55 2.33 10.84
C ALA A 213 3.94 2.98 10.93
N ILE A 214 4.37 3.27 12.16
CA ILE A 214 5.65 3.91 12.47
C ILE A 214 6.81 2.99 12.10
N ILE A 215 6.72 1.71 12.46
CA ILE A 215 7.75 0.71 12.14
C ILE A 215 7.93 0.59 10.62
N ASN A 216 6.86 0.54 9.83
CA ASN A 216 6.97 0.52 8.36
C ASN A 216 7.61 1.79 7.82
N PHE A 217 7.24 2.94 8.37
CA PHE A 217 7.84 4.22 7.99
C PHE A 217 9.34 4.24 8.29
N TYR A 218 9.78 3.90 9.51
CA TYR A 218 11.21 3.86 9.82
C TYR A 218 11.97 2.82 9.00
N ILE A 219 11.36 1.69 8.68
CA ILE A 219 11.94 0.73 7.72
C ILE A 219 12.19 1.39 6.36
N ASP A 220 11.26 2.20 5.85
CA ASP A 220 11.38 2.82 4.53
C ASP A 220 12.44 3.94 4.51
N TYR A 221 12.59 4.64 5.63
CA TYR A 221 13.41 5.86 5.74
C TYR A 221 14.64 5.73 6.64
N MET A 222 14.99 4.53 7.14
CA MET A 222 16.11 4.34 8.07
C MET A 222 17.46 4.83 7.52
N LYS A 223 17.67 4.73 6.20
CA LYS A 223 18.90 5.23 5.55
C LYS A 223 19.00 6.74 5.51
N GLU A 224 17.87 7.43 5.66
CA GLU A 224 17.73 8.86 5.46
C GLU A 224 17.53 9.60 6.80
N MET A 225 17.09 8.90 7.86
CA MET A 225 16.62 9.53 9.10
C MET A 225 17.30 9.08 10.39
N ASP A 226 18.30 8.20 10.36
CA ASP A 226 18.98 7.66 11.57
C ASP A 226 18.00 7.23 12.69
N THR A 227 17.01 6.40 12.31
CA THR A 227 15.90 5.97 13.19
C THR A 227 16.07 4.54 13.71
N SER A 228 17.29 4.00 13.65
CA SER A 228 17.55 2.58 13.93
C SER A 228 17.21 2.22 15.39
N MET A 229 17.56 3.09 16.34
CA MET A 229 17.29 2.87 17.75
C MET A 229 15.79 2.93 18.06
N GLU A 230 15.07 3.90 17.50
CA GLU A 230 13.62 4.05 17.66
C GLU A 230 12.87 2.87 17.06
N LEU A 231 13.31 2.41 15.87
CA LEU A 231 12.76 1.23 15.21
C LEU A 231 12.91 -0.03 16.08
N GLU A 232 14.11 -0.29 16.60
CA GLU A 232 14.37 -1.45 17.47
C GLU A 232 13.60 -1.38 18.79
N SER A 233 13.53 -0.19 19.40
CA SER A 233 12.76 0.04 20.62
C SER A 233 11.26 -0.22 20.44
N LEU A 234 10.69 0.25 19.32
CA LEU A 234 9.29 0.01 18.97
C LEU A 234 9.01 -1.48 18.71
N LEU A 235 9.88 -2.16 17.94
CA LEU A 235 9.77 -3.59 17.69
C LEU A 235 9.80 -4.40 18.99
N CYS A 236 10.76 -4.10 19.88
CA CYS A 236 10.86 -4.73 21.20
C CYS A 236 9.60 -4.47 22.03
N SER A 237 9.10 -3.24 22.05
CA SER A 237 7.89 -2.87 22.81
C SER A 237 6.67 -3.68 22.37
N VAL A 238 6.46 -3.85 21.06
CA VAL A 238 5.33 -4.65 20.54
C VAL A 238 5.46 -6.12 20.96
N VAL A 239 6.66 -6.71 20.85
CA VAL A 239 6.89 -8.11 21.26
C VAL A 239 6.68 -8.29 22.76
N MET A 240 7.20 -7.37 23.58
CA MET A 240 7.06 -7.42 25.03
C MET A 240 5.60 -7.25 25.48
N ASN A 241 4.86 -6.31 24.88
CA ASN A 241 3.43 -6.12 25.14
C ASN A 241 2.65 -7.39 24.77
N LYS A 242 2.88 -7.94 23.58
CA LYS A 242 2.27 -9.22 23.15
C LYS A 242 2.56 -10.37 24.13
N SER A 243 3.78 -10.43 24.65
CA SER A 243 4.18 -11.47 25.62
C SER A 243 3.50 -11.27 26.97
N LYS A 244 3.31 -10.02 27.41
CA LYS A 244 2.70 -9.68 28.70
C LYS A 244 1.17 -9.82 28.67
N GLU A 245 0.54 -9.38 27.59
CA GLU A 245 -0.92 -9.29 27.44
C GLU A 245 -1.52 -10.56 26.83
N GLY A 246 -0.69 -11.42 26.22
CA GLY A 246 -1.15 -12.66 25.60
C GLY A 246 -1.72 -12.46 24.18
N GLU A 247 -1.94 -11.23 23.74
CA GLU A 247 -2.44 -10.88 22.40
C GLU A 247 -1.85 -9.55 21.89
N TYR A 248 -1.97 -9.30 20.57
CA TYR A 248 -1.59 -8.01 19.99
C TYR A 248 -2.70 -7.01 20.23
N ARG A 249 -2.36 -5.73 20.35
CA ARG A 249 -3.33 -4.66 20.55
C ARG A 249 -4.04 -4.32 19.25
N ILE A 250 -5.07 -5.09 18.93
CA ILE A 250 -5.91 -4.90 17.74
C ILE A 250 -7.38 -4.86 18.14
N VAL A 251 -8.18 -4.08 17.42
CA VAL A 251 -9.62 -4.01 17.68
C VAL A 251 -10.26 -5.29 17.11
N GLN A 252 -10.47 -6.27 17.97
CA GLN A 252 -11.08 -7.55 17.59
C GLN A 252 -11.96 -8.10 18.71
N THR A 253 -12.79 -9.08 18.37
CA THR A 253 -13.52 -9.88 19.37
C THR A 253 -12.87 -11.26 19.47
N SER A 254 -12.90 -11.89 20.64
CA SER A 254 -12.24 -13.19 20.87
C SER A 254 -12.68 -14.30 19.91
N ASN A 255 -13.90 -14.22 19.38
CA ASN A 255 -14.45 -15.19 18.44
C ASN A 255 -14.20 -14.83 16.96
N PHE A 256 -13.84 -13.59 16.67
CA PHE A 256 -13.62 -13.09 15.31
C PHE A 256 -12.30 -12.31 15.27
N PRO A 257 -11.16 -13.02 15.22
CA PRO A 257 -9.87 -12.38 15.07
C PRO A 257 -9.78 -11.62 13.74
N ASP A 258 -9.18 -10.43 13.77
CA ASP A 258 -8.98 -9.63 12.56
C ASP A 258 -7.69 -10.10 11.84
N PHE A 259 -7.87 -10.75 10.68
CA PHE A 259 -6.79 -11.20 9.81
C PHE A 259 -6.49 -10.23 8.65
N SER A 260 -7.08 -9.05 8.64
CA SER A 260 -6.86 -8.06 7.57
C SER A 260 -5.43 -7.52 7.56
N LEU A 261 -5.05 -6.94 6.43
CA LEU A 261 -3.70 -6.41 6.22
C LEU A 261 -3.49 -5.05 6.93
N TYR A 262 -4.50 -4.20 7.02
CA TYR A 262 -4.35 -2.83 7.53
C TYR A 262 -4.73 -2.72 9.01
N THR A 263 -5.70 -3.51 9.51
CA THR A 263 -6.19 -3.45 10.89
C THR A 263 -6.01 -4.76 11.68
N GLY A 264 -5.51 -5.81 11.04
CA GLY A 264 -5.40 -7.13 11.63
C GLY A 264 -3.97 -7.64 11.85
N VAL A 265 -3.88 -8.87 12.34
CA VAL A 265 -2.61 -9.56 12.63
C VAL A 265 -1.74 -9.78 11.39
N THR A 266 -2.35 -9.80 10.19
CA THR A 266 -1.59 -9.98 8.94
C THR A 266 -0.70 -8.77 8.66
N GLY A 267 -1.15 -7.55 8.97
CA GLY A 267 -0.33 -6.33 8.86
C GLY A 267 0.87 -6.33 9.80
N ILE A 268 0.65 -6.81 11.04
CA ILE A 268 1.72 -7.00 12.03
C ILE A 268 2.74 -8.00 11.53
N ALA A 269 2.28 -9.19 11.11
CA ALA A 269 3.15 -10.24 10.58
C ALA A 269 3.92 -9.75 9.34
N TYR A 270 3.24 -9.04 8.42
CA TYR A 270 3.86 -8.46 7.23
C TYR A 270 5.02 -7.54 7.61
N THR A 271 4.80 -6.64 8.57
CA THR A 271 5.80 -5.67 9.04
C THR A 271 7.02 -6.37 9.66
N PHE A 272 6.83 -7.38 10.49
CA PHE A 272 7.94 -8.18 11.02
C PHE A 272 8.70 -8.90 9.90
N LEU A 273 8.00 -9.45 8.90
CA LEU A 273 8.67 -10.08 7.75
C LEU A 273 9.52 -9.07 6.97
N ARG A 274 9.05 -7.83 6.80
CA ARG A 274 9.85 -6.76 6.18
C ARG A 274 11.14 -6.51 6.95
N TYR A 275 11.04 -6.32 8.27
CA TYR A 275 12.21 -6.10 9.12
C TYR A 275 13.19 -7.28 9.07
N ILE A 276 12.69 -8.51 9.13
CA ILE A 276 13.50 -9.72 9.02
C ILE A 276 14.20 -9.79 7.66
N ALA A 277 13.48 -9.52 6.57
CA ALA A 277 14.04 -9.55 5.22
C ALA A 277 15.19 -8.54 5.03
N LEU A 278 15.04 -7.33 5.59
CA LEU A 278 16.08 -6.29 5.57
C LEU A 278 17.37 -6.71 6.27
N ASN A 279 17.25 -7.49 7.35
CA ASN A 279 18.39 -7.95 8.14
C ASN A 279 18.96 -9.30 7.68
N GLN A 280 18.35 -9.95 6.69
CA GLN A 280 18.88 -11.17 6.07
C GLN A 280 19.75 -10.82 4.86
N ASN A 281 21.05 -10.61 5.10
CA ASN A 281 22.03 -10.20 4.10
C ASN A 281 22.14 -11.14 2.88
N ASP A 282 21.81 -12.43 3.03
CA ASP A 282 22.10 -13.43 2.00
C ASP A 282 21.04 -13.56 0.90
N LYS A 283 19.80 -13.11 1.13
CA LYS A 283 18.68 -13.42 0.22
C LYS A 283 18.19 -12.27 -0.66
N LYS A 284 18.66 -11.03 -0.45
CA LYS A 284 18.20 -9.82 -1.19
C LYS A 284 16.68 -9.75 -1.40
N ILE A 285 15.89 -10.27 -0.45
CA ILE A 285 14.43 -10.23 -0.54
C ILE A 285 13.99 -8.82 -0.16
N VAL A 286 13.36 -8.12 -1.10
CA VAL A 286 12.76 -6.81 -0.84
C VAL A 286 11.25 -6.99 -0.69
N ILE A 287 10.73 -6.71 0.49
CA ILE A 287 9.29 -6.75 0.76
C ILE A 287 8.75 -5.31 0.67
N PRO A 288 7.86 -4.99 -0.29
CA PRO A 288 7.33 -3.65 -0.51
C PRO A 288 6.65 -3.08 0.73
N SER A 289 6.65 -1.76 0.86
CA SER A 289 5.97 -1.09 1.96
C SER A 289 4.46 -1.22 1.85
N LEU A 290 3.77 -1.37 2.98
CA LEU A 290 2.31 -1.28 3.05
C LEU A 290 1.80 0.12 2.65
N LEU A 291 2.67 1.13 2.67
CA LEU A 291 2.38 2.46 2.14
C LEU A 291 2.23 2.45 0.60
N GLU A 292 2.85 1.48 -0.06
CA GLU A 292 2.80 1.36 -1.52
C GLU A 292 1.72 0.40 -1.99
N ILE A 293 1.27 -0.53 -1.15
CA ILE A 293 0.25 -1.54 -1.46
C ILE A 293 -1.12 -0.88 -1.52
#